data_AF-U9TJ19-F1
#
_entry.id   AF-U9TJ19-F1
#
_cell.length_a   1.000
_cell.length_b   1.000
_cell.length_c   1.000
_cell.angle_alpha   90.00
_cell.angle_beta   90.00
_cell.angle_gamma   90.00
#
_symmetry.space_group_name_H-M   'P 1'
#
loop_
_entity.id
_entity.type
_entity.pdbx_description
1 polymer ?
#
loop_
_entity_poly.entity_id
_entity_poly.type
_entity_poly.pdbx_seq_one_letter_code
_entity_poly.pdbx_strand_id
1 'polypeptide(L)'
;YIERACNPQLGEPDLALDLEIADLINQKKQNYPREAAMHIVRLINNRNPNVASLALTLLDICVKNCGHAFHLHIATKEFLNEIVRKFPERPPALLNPIQLRILEFIQEWRSTICVNSRHKDDLVHINDMYRLLSYKGYIFPEIDTQSAAVLNPTETLKSPDELEQEDRAAQAAKLQELIRRATPADLEEANELMKVMAGYDPEAKPDYKKQTNEELEKIQRKTILLNDMLNNVKVGERIGVSDIFEELSQACKVVQPKIQKFIEEEVDSESIDRLLNLNDLINTVLKRFEDTKNGIFEPPEEKPQPPPQSSSTT
;
A
#
# COMPACT_ATOMS: atom_id res chain seq x y z
N TYR A 1 -15.64 -22.96 0.99
CA TYR A 1 -14.95 -22.02 1.89
C TYR A 1 -15.76 -20.75 2.10
N ILE A 2 -16.05 -19.96 1.06
CA ILE A 2 -16.78 -18.68 1.21
C ILE A 2 -18.18 -18.85 1.84
N GLU A 3 -19.00 -19.80 1.38
CA GLU A 3 -20.31 -20.09 2.01
C GLU A 3 -20.20 -20.48 3.50
N ARG A 4 -19.08 -21.10 3.90
CA ARG A 4 -18.81 -21.46 5.31
C ARG A 4 -18.45 -20.22 6.12
N ALA A 5 -17.61 -19.34 5.58
CA ALA A 5 -17.24 -18.06 6.20
C ALA A 5 -18.43 -17.13 6.39
N CYS A 6 -19.40 -17.19 5.47
CA CYS A 6 -20.61 -16.37 5.51
C CYS A 6 -21.83 -17.14 6.05
N ASN A 7 -21.64 -18.17 6.88
CA ASN A 7 -22.74 -18.98 7.39
C ASN A 7 -23.68 -18.12 8.28
N PRO A 8 -25.00 -18.11 8.02
CA PRO A 8 -25.98 -17.36 8.81
C PRO A 8 -25.93 -17.57 10.33
N GLN A 9 -25.43 -18.72 10.79
CA GLN A 9 -25.36 -19.10 12.20
C GLN A 9 -24.14 -18.52 12.93
N LEU A 10 -23.16 -17.98 12.21
CA LEU A 10 -21.99 -17.34 12.82
C LEU A 10 -22.39 -15.97 13.38
N GLY A 11 -22.11 -15.74 14.65
CA GLY A 11 -22.33 -14.44 15.29
C GLY A 11 -21.23 -13.41 14.99
N GLU A 12 -20.06 -13.88 14.55
CA GLU A 12 -18.88 -13.07 14.27
C GLU A 12 -18.07 -13.66 13.09
N PRO A 13 -17.22 -12.85 12.42
CA PRO A 13 -16.34 -13.31 11.35
C PRO A 13 -15.29 -14.32 11.84
N ASP A 14 -15.08 -15.39 11.08
CA ASP A 14 -13.99 -16.34 11.30
C ASP A 14 -12.73 -15.85 10.58
N LEU A 15 -11.94 -15.00 11.25
CA LEU A 15 -10.73 -14.40 10.68
C LEU A 15 -9.72 -15.42 10.17
N ALA A 16 -9.63 -16.60 10.81
CA ALA A 16 -8.71 -17.64 10.38
C ALA A 16 -9.14 -18.23 9.03
N LEU A 17 -10.44 -18.49 8.88
CA LEU A 17 -11.01 -18.94 7.61
C LEU A 17 -10.95 -17.87 6.52
N ASP A 18 -11.18 -16.61 6.87
CA ASP A 18 -11.12 -15.51 5.91
C ASP A 18 -9.70 -15.32 5.34
N LEU A 19 -8.68 -15.43 6.20
CA LEU A 19 -7.27 -15.43 5.79
C LEU A 19 -6.93 -16.68 4.95
N GLU A 20 -7.42 -17.87 5.32
CA GLU A 20 -7.26 -19.09 4.52
C GLU A 20 -7.85 -18.92 3.11
N ILE A 21 -9.00 -18.24 2.98
CA ILE A 21 -9.61 -17.92 1.69
C ILE A 21 -8.72 -16.97 0.88
N ALA A 22 -8.18 -15.92 1.49
CA ALA A 22 -7.28 -14.98 0.82
C ALA A 22 -6.00 -15.69 0.33
N ASP A 23 -5.41 -16.55 1.16
CA ASP A 23 -4.25 -17.37 0.79
C ASP A 23 -4.57 -18.31 -0.38
N LEU A 24 -5.74 -18.95 -0.37
CA LEU A 24 -6.17 -19.84 -1.45
C LEU A 24 -6.31 -19.07 -2.78
N ILE A 25 -6.87 -17.86 -2.75
CA ILE A 25 -6.98 -16.98 -3.92
C ILE A 25 -5.59 -16.66 -4.48
N ASN A 26 -4.65 -16.30 -3.60
CA ASN A 26 -3.27 -15.97 -3.96
C ASN A 26 -2.47 -17.17 -4.51
N GLN A 27 -2.69 -18.36 -3.96
CA GLN A 27 -2.01 -19.59 -4.39
C GLN A 27 -2.52 -20.11 -5.73
N LYS A 28 -3.85 -20.20 -5.90
CA LYS A 28 -4.45 -20.78 -7.10
C LYS A 28 -4.35 -19.86 -8.31
N LYS A 29 -4.40 -18.54 -8.09
CA LYS A 29 -4.40 -17.52 -9.15
C LYS A 29 -5.47 -17.82 -10.22
N GLN A 30 -5.31 -17.30 -11.43
CA GLN A 30 -6.24 -17.50 -12.54
C GLN A 30 -7.65 -16.95 -12.29
N ASN A 31 -8.69 -17.77 -12.43
CA ASN A 31 -10.09 -17.37 -12.29
C ASN A 31 -10.54 -17.21 -10.83
N TYR A 32 -9.74 -17.68 -9.86
CA TYR A 32 -10.11 -17.68 -8.45
C TYR A 32 -10.40 -16.28 -7.88
N PRO A 33 -9.57 -15.24 -8.13
CA PRO A 33 -9.89 -13.87 -7.71
C PRO A 33 -11.26 -13.40 -8.19
N ARG A 34 -11.60 -13.67 -9.46
CA ARG A 34 -12.91 -13.31 -10.04
C ARG A 34 -14.04 -14.07 -9.38
N GLU A 35 -13.92 -15.40 -9.32
CA GLU A 35 -14.96 -16.27 -8.77
C GLU A 35 -15.23 -15.91 -7.31
N ALA A 36 -14.18 -15.66 -6.53
CA ALA A 36 -14.30 -15.20 -5.15
C ALA A 36 -15.00 -13.84 -5.07
N ALA A 37 -14.55 -12.82 -5.80
CA ALA A 37 -15.16 -11.49 -5.79
C ALA A 37 -16.65 -11.55 -6.16
N MET A 38 -16.99 -12.25 -7.25
CA MET A 38 -18.36 -12.37 -7.72
C MET A 38 -19.25 -13.21 -6.79
N HIS A 39 -18.68 -14.18 -6.08
CA HIS A 39 -19.42 -14.97 -5.11
C HIS A 39 -19.66 -14.17 -3.81
N ILE A 40 -18.66 -13.42 -3.34
CA ILE A 40 -18.77 -12.53 -2.18
C ILE A 40 -19.84 -11.45 -2.41
N VAL A 41 -19.85 -10.77 -3.56
CA VAL A 41 -20.85 -9.72 -3.83
C VAL A 41 -22.29 -10.26 -3.92
N ARG A 42 -22.47 -11.54 -4.32
CA ARG A 42 -23.77 -12.21 -4.25
C ARG A 42 -24.23 -12.40 -2.81
N LEU A 43 -23.30 -12.73 -1.89
CA LEU A 43 -23.60 -12.89 -0.47
C LEU A 43 -23.84 -11.56 0.24
N ILE A 44 -23.16 -10.47 -0.15
CA ILE A 44 -23.51 -9.09 0.28
C ILE A 44 -24.96 -8.77 -0.10
N ASN A 45 -25.42 -9.28 -1.23
CA ASN A 45 -26.78 -9.13 -1.70
C ASN A 45 -27.81 -10.08 -1.06
N ASN A 46 -27.41 -10.97 -0.13
CA ASN A 46 -28.31 -11.89 0.56
C ASN A 46 -29.40 -11.15 1.36
N ARG A 47 -30.56 -11.78 1.55
CA ARG A 47 -31.65 -11.23 2.37
C ARG A 47 -31.29 -11.18 3.85
N ASN A 48 -30.45 -12.11 4.31
CA ASN A 48 -30.01 -12.13 5.69
C ASN A 48 -28.92 -11.06 5.92
N PRO A 49 -29.15 -10.07 6.79
CA PRO A 49 -28.18 -8.99 7.03
C PRO A 49 -26.89 -9.51 7.67
N ASN A 50 -26.94 -10.60 8.44
CA ASN A 50 -25.76 -11.21 9.03
C ASN A 50 -24.83 -11.77 7.95
N VAL A 51 -25.39 -12.51 6.98
CA VAL A 51 -24.63 -13.03 5.82
C VAL A 51 -24.00 -11.89 5.03
N ALA A 52 -24.75 -10.79 4.82
CA ALA A 52 -24.22 -9.63 4.13
C ALA A 52 -23.07 -8.96 4.90
N SER A 53 -23.18 -8.87 6.23
CA SER A 53 -22.13 -8.33 7.09
C SER A 53 -20.87 -9.18 7.06
N LEU A 54 -20.98 -10.50 7.22
CA LEU A 54 -19.86 -11.43 7.13
C LEU A 54 -19.18 -11.37 5.75
N ALA A 55 -19.97 -11.29 4.68
CA ALA A 55 -19.44 -11.17 3.32
C ALA A 55 -18.69 -9.85 3.09
N LEU A 56 -19.13 -8.73 3.71
CA LEU A 56 -18.39 -7.47 3.66
C LEU A 56 -17.05 -7.56 4.41
N THR A 57 -17.01 -8.24 5.55
CA THR A 57 -15.75 -8.47 6.27
C THR A 57 -14.79 -9.33 5.45
N LEU A 58 -15.27 -10.42 4.87
CA LEU A 58 -14.46 -11.25 3.98
C LEU A 58 -13.98 -10.47 2.74
N LEU A 59 -14.83 -9.60 2.17
CA LEU A 59 -14.42 -8.73 1.07
C LEU A 59 -13.24 -7.85 1.48
N ASP A 60 -13.32 -7.21 2.64
CA ASP A 60 -12.26 -6.34 3.17
C ASP A 60 -10.91 -7.08 3.30
N ILE A 61 -10.96 -8.28 3.88
CA ILE A 61 -9.79 -9.16 4.04
C ILE A 61 -9.20 -9.53 2.67
N CYS A 62 -10.04 -9.90 1.70
CA CYS A 62 -9.58 -10.22 0.35
C CYS A 62 -8.95 -8.99 -0.35
N VAL A 63 -9.54 -7.80 -0.23
CA VAL A 63 -8.96 -6.57 -0.83
C VAL A 63 -7.60 -6.25 -0.20
N LYS A 64 -7.45 -6.42 1.11
CA LYS A 64 -6.19 -6.16 1.84
C LYS A 64 -5.08 -7.17 1.55
N ASN A 65 -5.42 -8.42 1.22
CA ASN A 65 -4.43 -9.50 1.12
C ASN A 65 -4.19 -10.05 -0.30
N CYS A 66 -5.10 -9.84 -1.27
CA CYS A 66 -5.02 -10.48 -2.59
C CYS A 66 -4.36 -9.62 -3.68
N GLY A 67 -4.08 -8.34 -3.39
CA GLY A 67 -3.39 -7.43 -4.30
C GLY A 67 -4.10 -7.19 -5.64
N HIS A 68 -3.31 -6.77 -6.64
CA HIS A 68 -3.82 -6.25 -7.91
C HIS A 68 -4.75 -7.23 -8.66
N ALA A 69 -4.46 -8.53 -8.64
CA ALA A 69 -5.29 -9.53 -9.32
C ALA A 69 -6.75 -9.55 -8.80
N PHE A 70 -6.96 -9.31 -7.50
CA PHE A 70 -8.31 -9.18 -6.94
C PHE A 70 -8.87 -7.77 -7.17
N HIS A 71 -8.03 -6.74 -7.08
CA HIS A 71 -8.43 -5.34 -7.31
C HIS A 71 -9.00 -5.11 -8.71
N LEU A 72 -8.46 -5.79 -9.73
CA LEU A 72 -9.00 -5.76 -11.10
C LEU A 72 -10.48 -6.15 -11.15
N HIS A 73 -10.91 -7.11 -10.32
CA HIS A 73 -12.28 -7.60 -10.34
C HIS A 73 -13.23 -6.71 -9.56
N ILE A 74 -12.82 -6.15 -8.43
CA ILE A 74 -13.66 -5.20 -7.68
C ILE A 74 -13.80 -3.85 -8.40
N ALA A 75 -12.84 -3.51 -9.27
CA ALA A 75 -12.88 -2.32 -10.11
C ALA A 75 -13.71 -2.48 -11.40
N THR A 76 -14.38 -3.60 -11.62
CA THR A 76 -15.23 -3.77 -12.80
C THR A 76 -16.58 -3.06 -12.63
N LYS A 77 -17.15 -2.56 -13.74
CA LYS A 77 -18.53 -2.03 -13.73
C LYS A 77 -19.55 -3.08 -13.28
N GLU A 78 -19.32 -4.34 -13.63
CA GLU A 78 -20.16 -5.48 -13.21
C GLU A 78 -20.19 -5.57 -11.68
N PHE A 79 -19.02 -5.68 -11.04
CA PHE A 79 -18.93 -5.78 -9.59
C PHE A 79 -19.47 -4.54 -8.87
N LEU A 80 -19.08 -3.34 -9.32
CA LEU A 80 -19.48 -2.09 -8.68
C LEU A 80 -20.99 -1.84 -8.77
N ASN A 81 -21.65 -2.24 -9.85
CA ASN A 81 -23.10 -2.16 -9.94
C ASN A 81 -23.78 -3.19 -9.03
N GLU A 82 -23.20 -4.40 -8.89
CA GLU A 82 -23.75 -5.43 -8.00
C GLU A 82 -23.61 -5.05 -6.51
N ILE A 83 -22.48 -4.46 -6.09
CA ILE A 83 -22.29 -4.10 -4.68
C ILE A 83 -23.24 -2.97 -4.26
N VAL A 84 -23.52 -2.01 -5.14
CA VAL A 84 -24.46 -0.92 -4.87
C VAL A 84 -25.91 -1.25 -5.25
N ARG A 85 -26.22 -2.48 -5.66
CA ARG A 85 -27.54 -2.86 -6.20
C ARG A 85 -28.73 -2.55 -5.27
N LYS A 86 -28.50 -2.60 -3.95
CA LYS A 86 -29.53 -2.31 -2.92
C LYS A 86 -29.59 -0.83 -2.52
N PHE A 87 -28.88 0.05 -3.20
CA PHE A 87 -28.93 1.49 -2.93
C PHE A 87 -30.20 2.07 -3.57
N PRO A 88 -31.02 2.82 -2.81
CA PRO A 88 -32.14 3.55 -3.39
C PRO A 88 -31.64 4.64 -4.35
N GLU A 89 -32.53 5.15 -5.20
CA GLU A 89 -32.20 6.21 -6.16
C GLU A 89 -31.69 7.49 -5.48
N ARG A 90 -32.24 7.80 -4.30
CA ARG A 90 -31.85 8.91 -3.43
C ARG A 90 -31.54 8.39 -2.03
N PRO A 91 -30.58 9.01 -1.32
CA PRO A 91 -30.21 8.60 0.03
C PRO A 91 -31.42 8.67 0.98
N PRO A 92 -31.68 7.62 1.78
CA PRO A 92 -32.69 7.65 2.82
C PRO A 92 -32.23 8.52 4.00
N ALA A 93 -33.16 8.89 4.90
CA ALA A 93 -32.82 9.64 6.10
C ALA A 93 -31.86 8.89 7.04
N LEU A 94 -31.94 7.55 7.04
CA LEU A 94 -31.03 6.67 7.77
C LEU A 94 -30.52 5.58 6.82
N LEU A 95 -29.20 5.55 6.62
CA LEU A 95 -28.55 4.50 5.84
C LEU A 95 -28.51 3.19 6.63
N ASN A 96 -28.69 2.09 5.92
CA ASN A 96 -28.46 0.77 6.51
C ASN A 96 -26.96 0.57 6.80
N PRO A 97 -26.56 -0.07 7.92
CA PRO A 97 -25.16 -0.40 8.20
C PRO A 97 -24.39 -1.03 7.03
N ILE A 98 -25.04 -1.90 6.24
CA ILE A 98 -24.46 -2.51 5.04
C ILE A 98 -24.16 -1.46 3.97
N GLN A 99 -25.08 -0.51 3.73
CA GLN A 99 -24.88 0.58 2.77
C GLN A 99 -23.78 1.53 3.25
N LEU A 100 -23.74 1.85 4.54
CA LEU A 100 -22.68 2.67 5.12
C LEU A 100 -21.31 2.01 4.93
N ARG A 101 -21.19 0.72 5.24
CA ARG A 101 -19.95 -0.04 5.06
C ARG A 101 -19.50 -0.12 3.59
N ILE A 102 -20.44 -0.19 2.65
CA ILE A 102 -20.11 -0.14 1.21
C ILE A 102 -19.59 1.25 0.81
N LEU A 103 -20.16 2.34 1.35
CA LEU A 103 -19.65 3.68 1.13
C LEU A 103 -18.24 3.85 1.72
N GLU A 104 -18.00 3.32 2.93
CA GLU A 104 -16.66 3.27 3.54
C GLU A 104 -15.65 2.61 2.61
N PHE A 105 -15.96 1.42 2.05
CA PHE A 105 -15.08 0.73 1.12
C PHE A 105 -14.79 1.53 -0.14
N ILE A 106 -15.80 2.10 -0.80
CA ILE A 106 -15.58 2.87 -2.03
C ILE A 106 -14.68 4.08 -1.74
N GLN A 107 -14.87 4.75 -0.61
CA GLN A 107 -14.06 5.89 -0.19
C GLN A 107 -12.64 5.47 0.20
N GLU A 108 -12.49 4.37 0.95
CA GLU A 108 -11.19 3.80 1.32
C GLU A 108 -10.40 3.39 0.07
N TRP A 109 -11.00 2.62 -0.84
CA TRP A 109 -10.34 2.16 -2.07
C TRP A 109 -9.92 3.34 -2.95
N ARG A 110 -10.78 4.36 -3.07
CA ARG A 110 -10.47 5.59 -3.79
C ARG A 110 -9.27 6.32 -3.21
N SER A 111 -9.15 6.40 -1.89
CA SER A 111 -8.06 7.13 -1.22
C SER A 111 -6.78 6.31 -1.04
N THR A 112 -6.83 4.99 -1.24
CA THR A 112 -5.70 4.08 -1.05
C THR A 112 -5.28 3.48 -2.40
N ILE A 113 -5.87 2.37 -2.83
CA ILE A 113 -5.45 1.62 -4.02
C ILE A 113 -5.57 2.41 -5.32
N CYS A 114 -6.50 3.36 -5.43
CA CYS A 114 -6.61 4.23 -6.62
C CYS A 114 -5.59 5.38 -6.65
N VAL A 115 -4.86 5.64 -5.56
CA VAL A 115 -3.82 6.68 -5.48
C VAL A 115 -2.43 6.06 -5.47
N ASN A 116 -2.26 5.03 -4.63
CA ASN A 116 -0.96 4.51 -4.25
C ASN A 116 -0.53 3.27 -5.05
N SER A 117 -1.46 2.61 -5.76
CA SER A 117 -1.12 1.46 -6.60
C SER A 117 -0.36 1.87 -7.86
N ARG A 118 0.62 1.06 -8.25
CA ARG A 118 1.31 1.16 -9.56
C ARG A 118 0.35 0.96 -10.73
N HIS A 119 -0.74 0.22 -10.52
CA HIS A 119 -1.74 -0.14 -11.53
C HIS A 119 -3.07 0.59 -11.31
N LYS A 120 -3.03 1.81 -10.76
CA LYS A 120 -4.23 2.60 -10.46
C LYS A 120 -5.09 2.92 -11.68
N ASP A 121 -4.51 2.94 -12.88
CA ASP A 121 -5.21 3.23 -14.13
C ASP A 121 -6.23 2.15 -14.48
N ASP A 122 -6.08 0.94 -13.95
CA ASP A 122 -7.06 -0.15 -14.10
C ASP A 122 -8.26 0.01 -13.14
N LEU A 123 -8.16 0.92 -12.16
CA LEU A 123 -9.12 1.07 -11.06
C LEU A 123 -10.05 2.28 -11.24
N VAL A 124 -10.10 2.87 -12.44
CA VAL A 124 -10.82 4.12 -12.73
C VAL A 124 -12.31 4.05 -12.40
N HIS A 125 -12.96 2.89 -12.59
CA HIS A 125 -14.39 2.78 -12.31
C HIS A 125 -14.76 2.90 -10.84
N ILE A 126 -13.82 2.67 -9.91
CA ILE A 126 -14.04 2.95 -8.48
C ILE A 126 -14.25 4.46 -8.29
N ASN A 127 -13.43 5.29 -8.94
CA ASN A 127 -13.60 6.75 -8.93
C ASN A 127 -14.90 7.18 -9.60
N ASP A 128 -15.28 6.55 -10.71
CA ASP A 128 -16.54 6.85 -11.39
C ASP A 128 -17.75 6.52 -10.51
N MET A 129 -17.71 5.38 -9.81
CA MET A 129 -18.77 4.97 -8.88
C MET A 129 -18.87 5.93 -7.69
N TYR A 130 -17.73 6.34 -7.13
CA TYR A 130 -17.68 7.37 -6.08
C TYR A 130 -18.35 8.67 -6.53
N ARG A 131 -18.00 9.16 -7.73
CA ARG A 131 -18.58 10.38 -8.31
C ARG A 131 -20.09 10.24 -8.55
N LEU A 132 -20.52 9.09 -9.05
CA LEU A 132 -21.93 8.80 -9.31
C LEU A 132 -22.76 8.82 -8.02
N LEU A 133 -22.28 8.15 -6.96
CA LEU A 133 -22.97 8.13 -5.66
C LEU A 133 -22.96 9.51 -4.99
N SER A 134 -21.84 10.24 -5.09
CA SER A 134 -21.75 11.63 -4.63
C SER A 134 -22.77 12.53 -5.33
N TYR A 135 -22.91 12.40 -6.65
CA TYR A 135 -23.89 13.16 -7.43
C TYR A 135 -25.34 12.82 -7.04
N LYS A 136 -25.61 11.55 -6.69
CA LYS A 136 -26.91 11.13 -6.15
C LYS A 136 -27.20 11.65 -4.74
N GLY A 137 -26.23 12.28 -4.08
CA GLY A 137 -26.36 12.88 -2.75
C GLY A 137 -25.94 11.98 -1.59
N TYR A 138 -25.30 10.83 -1.86
CA TYR A 138 -24.74 10.00 -0.78
C TYR A 138 -23.52 10.69 -0.16
N ILE A 139 -23.49 10.71 1.17
CA ILE A 139 -22.38 11.25 1.95
C ILE A 139 -21.46 10.09 2.32
N PHE A 140 -20.18 10.23 1.99
CA PHE A 140 -19.16 9.25 2.33
C PHE A 140 -18.62 9.54 3.73
N PRO A 141 -18.50 8.52 4.59
CA PRO A 141 -17.92 8.67 5.91
C PRO A 141 -16.41 8.95 5.83
N GLU A 142 -15.87 9.45 6.94
CA GLU A 142 -14.41 9.62 7.09
C GLU A 142 -13.71 8.26 7.12
N ILE A 143 -12.52 8.20 6.53
CA ILE A 143 -11.73 6.99 6.49
C ILE A 143 -10.99 6.84 7.81
N ASP A 144 -11.09 5.67 8.43
CA ASP A 144 -10.21 5.29 9.52
C ASP A 144 -8.75 5.21 9.03
N THR A 145 -7.88 6.01 9.64
CA THR A 145 -6.47 6.12 9.25
C THR A 145 -5.72 4.80 9.41
N GLN A 146 -6.12 3.97 10.38
CA GLN A 146 -5.51 2.64 10.59
C GLN A 146 -5.90 1.67 9.47
N SER A 147 -7.18 1.64 9.10
CA SER A 147 -7.66 0.82 7.99
C SER A 147 -7.03 1.22 6.65
N ALA A 148 -6.90 2.54 6.40
CA ALA A 148 -6.22 3.05 5.20
C ALA A 148 -4.74 2.68 5.14
N ALA A 149 -4.05 2.68 6.29
CA ALA A 149 -2.62 2.37 6.37
C ALA A 149 -2.31 0.94 5.88
N VAL A 150 -3.24 -0.01 6.03
CA VAL A 150 -3.07 -1.40 5.58
C VAL A 150 -3.08 -1.50 4.04
N LEU A 151 -3.89 -0.69 3.37
CA LEU A 151 -3.98 -0.68 1.90
C LEU A 151 -2.94 0.24 1.25
N ASN A 152 -2.32 1.10 2.03
CA ASN A 152 -1.18 1.85 1.56
C ASN A 152 0.00 0.89 1.40
N PRO A 153 0.76 0.98 0.30
CA PRO A 153 1.93 0.14 0.11
C PRO A 153 2.84 0.33 1.33
N THR A 154 3.08 -0.75 2.07
CA THR A 154 4.06 -0.73 3.14
C THR A 154 5.37 -0.25 2.53
N GLU A 155 6.08 0.64 3.21
CA GLU A 155 7.37 1.21 2.76
C GLU A 155 8.49 0.16 2.78
N THR A 156 8.18 -1.08 2.41
CA THR A 156 9.13 -2.12 2.14
C THR A 156 9.76 -1.83 0.79
N LEU A 157 10.99 -1.32 0.82
CA LEU A 157 11.89 -1.26 -0.32
C LEU A 157 11.83 -2.60 -1.09
N LYS A 158 11.77 -2.62 -2.43
CA LYS A 158 11.74 -3.87 -3.20
C LYS A 158 12.93 -3.93 -4.14
N SER A 159 13.48 -5.12 -4.35
CA SER A 159 14.59 -5.27 -5.29
C SER A 159 14.10 -5.11 -6.73
N PRO A 160 14.99 -4.82 -7.69
CA PRO A 160 14.61 -4.75 -9.10
C PRO A 160 13.92 -6.03 -9.60
N ASP A 161 14.40 -7.20 -9.16
CA ASP A 161 13.84 -8.50 -9.52
C ASP A 161 12.47 -8.74 -8.88
N GLU A 162 12.28 -8.34 -7.62
CA GLU A 162 10.98 -8.39 -6.94
C GLU A 162 9.95 -7.51 -7.68
N LEU A 163 10.34 -6.29 -8.06
CA LEU A 163 9.48 -5.35 -8.78
C LEU A 163 9.11 -5.85 -10.18
N GLU A 164 10.04 -6.50 -10.88
CA GLU A 164 9.78 -7.11 -12.18
C GLU A 164 8.79 -8.28 -12.05
N GLN A 165 9.00 -9.15 -11.07
CA GLN A 165 8.14 -10.31 -10.87
C GLN A 165 6.71 -9.92 -10.49
N GLU A 166 6.55 -8.86 -9.68
CA GLU A 166 5.23 -8.30 -9.35
C GLU A 166 4.54 -7.69 -10.56
N ASP A 167 5.26 -6.90 -11.35
CA ASP A 167 4.72 -6.26 -12.55
C ASP A 167 4.30 -7.33 -13.58
N ARG A 168 5.14 -8.36 -13.78
CA ARG A 168 4.80 -9.50 -14.64
C ARG A 168 3.56 -10.25 -14.16
N ALA A 169 3.41 -10.44 -12.85
CA ALA A 169 2.23 -11.08 -12.28
C ALA A 169 0.97 -10.23 -12.47
N ALA A 170 1.07 -8.91 -12.31
CA ALA A 170 -0.01 -7.97 -12.56
C ALA A 170 -0.42 -7.96 -14.04
N GLN A 171 0.55 -7.86 -14.95
CA GLN A 171 0.34 -7.94 -16.40
C GLN A 171 -0.32 -9.26 -16.80
N ALA A 172 0.10 -10.40 -16.24
CA ALA A 172 -0.53 -11.69 -16.51
C ALA A 172 -2.01 -11.74 -16.07
N ALA A 173 -2.33 -11.19 -14.90
CA ALA A 173 -3.71 -11.10 -14.42
C ALA A 173 -4.56 -10.18 -15.31
N LYS A 174 -4.02 -9.04 -15.70
CA LYS A 174 -4.67 -8.10 -16.62
C LYS A 174 -4.93 -8.73 -17.98
N LEU A 175 -3.92 -9.38 -18.57
CA LEU A 175 -4.04 -10.08 -19.85
C LEU A 175 -5.16 -11.13 -19.82
N GLN A 176 -5.24 -11.91 -18.74
CA GLN A 176 -6.29 -12.91 -18.59
C GLN A 176 -7.69 -12.29 -18.58
N GLU A 177 -7.89 -11.17 -17.87
CA GLU A 177 -9.20 -10.50 -17.85
C GLU A 177 -9.55 -9.88 -19.21
N LEU A 178 -8.58 -9.29 -19.92
CA LEU A 178 -8.79 -8.73 -21.26
C LEU A 178 -9.24 -9.83 -22.26
N ILE A 179 -8.53 -10.96 -22.28
CA ILE A 179 -8.88 -12.12 -23.12
C ILE A 179 -10.28 -12.65 -22.77
N ARG A 180 -10.65 -12.66 -21.48
CA ARG A 180 -11.95 -13.15 -21.02
C ARG A 180 -13.10 -12.24 -21.45
N ARG A 181 -12.93 -10.91 -21.39
CA ARG A 181 -13.97 -9.95 -21.81
C ARG A 181 -14.16 -9.95 -23.33
N ALA A 182 -13.06 -10.13 -24.06
CA ALA A 182 -13.04 -10.29 -25.52
C ALA A 182 -13.77 -9.17 -26.30
N THR A 183 -13.82 -7.94 -25.78
CA THR A 183 -14.30 -6.80 -26.57
C THR A 183 -13.22 -6.38 -27.56
N PRO A 184 -13.56 -5.71 -28.68
CA PRO A 184 -12.55 -5.25 -29.64
C PRO A 184 -11.43 -4.41 -29.02
N ALA A 185 -11.78 -3.52 -28.08
CA ALA A 185 -10.82 -2.70 -27.35
C ALA A 185 -9.97 -3.55 -26.38
N ASP A 186 -10.57 -4.50 -25.67
CA ASP A 186 -9.83 -5.38 -24.76
C ASP A 186 -8.83 -6.27 -25.52
N LEU A 187 -9.20 -6.74 -26.72
CA LEU A 187 -8.32 -7.58 -27.55
C LEU A 187 -7.15 -6.78 -28.13
N GLU A 188 -7.36 -5.51 -28.48
CA GLU A 188 -6.30 -4.60 -28.89
C GLU A 188 -5.30 -4.37 -27.74
N GLU A 189 -5.82 -4.04 -26.55
CA GLU A 189 -4.99 -3.88 -25.35
C GLU A 189 -4.26 -5.18 -24.96
N ALA A 190 -4.92 -6.33 -25.07
CA ALA A 190 -4.31 -7.64 -24.83
C ALA A 190 -3.17 -7.92 -25.81
N ASN A 191 -3.31 -7.55 -27.09
CA ASN A 191 -2.27 -7.72 -28.09
C ASN A 191 -1.05 -6.86 -27.78
N GLU A 192 -1.23 -5.60 -27.40
CA GLU A 192 -0.12 -4.74 -26.98
C GLU A 192 0.56 -5.27 -25.71
N LEU A 193 -0.23 -5.70 -24.72
CA LEU A 193 0.30 -6.27 -23.49
C LEU A 193 1.11 -7.56 -23.75
N MET A 194 0.65 -8.42 -24.66
CA MET A 194 1.40 -9.61 -25.07
C MET A 194 2.73 -9.28 -25.73
N LYS A 195 2.81 -8.21 -26.53
CA LYS A 195 4.09 -7.76 -27.12
C LYS A 195 5.08 -7.32 -26.04
N VAL A 196 4.60 -6.57 -25.05
CA VAL A 196 5.42 -6.14 -23.89
C VAL A 196 5.88 -7.35 -23.09
N MET A 197 4.98 -8.28 -22.74
CA MET A 197 5.32 -9.49 -21.97
C MET A 197 6.28 -10.43 -22.71
N ALA A 198 6.22 -10.49 -24.04
CA ALA A 198 7.13 -11.30 -24.86
C ALA A 198 8.46 -10.59 -25.16
N GLY A 199 8.66 -9.35 -24.70
CA GLY A 199 9.91 -8.60 -24.85
C GLY A 199 10.18 -8.12 -26.28
N TYR A 200 9.14 -7.95 -27.10
CA TYR A 200 9.29 -7.40 -28.47
C TYR A 200 9.73 -5.94 -28.47
N ASP A 201 9.42 -5.20 -27.40
CA ASP A 201 9.85 -3.82 -27.20
C ASP A 201 10.62 -3.71 -25.87
N PRO A 202 11.96 -3.79 -25.90
CA PRO A 202 12.79 -3.65 -24.70
C PRO A 202 12.81 -2.21 -24.16
N GLU A 203 12.44 -1.19 -24.94
CA GLU A 203 12.34 0.20 -24.46
C GLU A 203 11.06 0.44 -23.66
N ALA A 204 10.00 -0.34 -23.92
CA ALA A 204 8.76 -0.28 -23.14
C ALA A 204 8.90 -0.92 -21.74
N LYS A 205 9.97 -1.68 -21.48
CA LYS A 205 10.19 -2.31 -20.17
C LYS A 205 10.54 -1.23 -19.13
N PRO A 206 9.82 -1.15 -17.99
CA PRO A 206 10.16 -0.21 -16.94
C PRO A 206 11.56 -0.45 -16.39
N ASP A 207 12.32 0.63 -16.15
CA ASP A 207 13.61 0.53 -15.48
C ASP A 207 13.40 0.32 -13.96
N TYR A 208 13.39 -0.95 -13.55
CA TYR A 208 13.20 -1.33 -12.14
C TYR A 208 14.39 -0.94 -11.26
N LYS A 209 15.60 -0.82 -11.82
CA LYS A 209 16.77 -0.33 -11.07
C LYS A 209 16.60 1.14 -10.72
N LYS A 210 16.19 1.96 -11.68
CA LYS A 210 15.87 3.37 -11.45
C LYS A 210 14.76 3.53 -10.41
N GLN A 211 13.68 2.75 -10.48
CA GLN A 211 12.60 2.80 -9.49
C GLN A 211 13.09 2.45 -8.08
N THR A 212 13.92 1.41 -7.95
CA THR A 212 14.52 1.03 -6.66
C THR A 212 15.39 2.16 -6.11
N ASN A 213 16.19 2.81 -6.95
CA ASN A 213 17.03 3.95 -6.57
C ASN A 213 16.21 5.17 -6.14
N GLU A 214 15.11 5.48 -6.83
CA GLU A 214 14.21 6.56 -6.43
C GLU A 214 13.59 6.32 -5.05
N GLU A 215 13.26 5.07 -4.71
CA GLU A 215 12.79 4.71 -3.36
C GLU A 215 13.91 4.84 -2.31
N LEU A 216 15.14 4.40 -2.63
CA LEU A 216 16.30 4.61 -1.76
C LEU A 216 16.55 6.09 -1.46
N GLU A 217 16.42 6.96 -2.46
CA GLU A 217 16.53 8.41 -2.25
C GLU A 217 15.42 8.97 -1.36
N LYS A 218 14.18 8.45 -1.46
CA LYS A 218 13.09 8.85 -0.55
C LYS A 218 13.42 8.46 0.89
N ILE A 219 13.97 7.26 1.10
CA ILE A 219 14.41 6.78 2.42
C ILE A 219 15.55 7.65 2.96
N GLN A 220 16.52 8.00 2.10
CA GLN A 220 17.60 8.90 2.49
C GLN A 220 17.08 10.28 2.91
N ARG A 221 16.15 10.88 2.14
CA ARG A 221 15.52 12.17 2.50
C ARG A 221 14.80 12.10 3.84
N LYS A 222 14.08 11.01 4.12
CA LYS A 222 13.42 10.78 5.42
C LYS A 222 14.43 10.65 6.57
N THR A 223 15.53 9.94 6.34
CA THR A 223 16.59 9.76 7.34
C THR A 223 17.26 11.09 7.68
N ILE A 224 17.52 11.93 6.67
CA ILE A 224 18.07 13.29 6.86
C ILE A 224 17.07 14.15 7.62
N LEU A 225 15.78 14.12 7.25
CA LEU A 225 14.74 14.85 7.96
C LEU A 225 14.67 14.46 9.44
N LEU A 226 14.72 13.16 9.75
CA LEU A 226 14.75 12.68 11.14
C LEU A 226 15.99 13.21 11.88
N ASN A 227 17.16 13.18 11.24
CA ASN A 227 18.39 13.73 11.83
C ASN A 227 18.30 15.24 12.09
N ASP A 228 17.73 16.01 11.15
CA ASP A 228 17.55 17.46 11.28
C ASP A 228 16.53 17.80 12.37
N MET A 229 15.45 17.04 12.47
CA MET A 229 14.49 17.17 13.55
C MET A 229 15.15 16.86 14.91
N LEU A 230 16.00 15.83 14.99
CA LEU A 230 16.78 15.50 16.18
C LEU A 230 17.80 16.57 16.57
N ASN A 231 18.40 17.27 15.60
CA ASN A 231 19.30 18.39 15.86
C ASN A 231 18.61 19.56 16.56
N ASN A 232 17.31 19.74 16.31
CA ASN A 232 16.53 20.87 16.84
C ASN A 232 15.88 20.59 18.21
N VAL A 233 15.98 19.37 18.74
CA VAL A 233 15.45 19.02 20.07
C VAL A 233 16.32 19.67 21.15
N LYS A 234 15.72 20.49 22.02
CA LYS A 234 16.45 21.18 23.09
C LYS A 234 16.72 20.25 24.27
N VAL A 235 17.83 20.49 24.97
CA VAL A 235 18.20 19.76 26.20
C VAL A 235 17.09 19.88 27.24
N GLY A 236 16.51 18.73 27.64
CA GLY A 236 15.41 18.66 28.61
C GLY A 236 14.00 18.73 28.01
N GLU A 237 13.88 18.97 26.70
CA GLU A 237 12.63 18.79 25.97
C GLU A 237 12.42 17.28 25.78
N ARG A 238 11.44 16.71 26.49
CA ARG A 238 10.98 15.36 26.15
C ARG A 238 10.47 15.46 24.73
N ILE A 239 10.96 14.61 23.82
CA ILE A 239 10.27 14.32 22.56
C ILE A 239 8.91 13.75 22.99
N GLY A 240 7.96 14.64 23.24
CA GLY A 240 6.65 14.29 23.73
C GLY A 240 5.95 13.69 22.55
N VAL A 241 5.98 12.34 22.45
CA VAL A 241 5.11 11.51 21.60
C VAL A 241 4.73 12.24 20.31
N SER A 242 5.72 12.75 19.59
CA SER A 242 5.44 13.40 18.32
C SER A 242 5.43 12.26 17.32
N ASP A 243 4.23 11.87 16.92
CA ASP A 243 3.93 10.76 16.02
C ASP A 243 4.88 10.73 14.81
N ILE A 244 5.33 11.89 14.37
CA ILE A 244 6.26 12.08 13.24
C ILE A 244 7.64 11.46 13.49
N PHE A 245 8.22 11.62 14.68
CA PHE A 245 9.53 11.03 14.97
C PHE A 245 9.46 9.51 15.02
N GLU A 246 8.38 8.98 15.62
CA GLU A 246 8.18 7.53 15.69
C GLU A 246 7.88 6.94 14.31
N GLU A 247 7.09 7.63 13.48
CA GLU A 247 6.81 7.24 12.08
C GLU A 247 8.10 7.22 11.24
N LEU A 248 8.91 8.28 11.27
CA LEU A 248 10.17 8.35 10.52
C LEU A 248 11.19 7.30 10.99
N SER A 249 11.27 7.09 12.31
CA SER A 249 12.14 6.07 12.90
C SER A 249 11.69 4.66 12.49
N GLN A 250 10.38 4.39 12.53
CA GLN A 250 9.82 3.10 12.13
C GLN A 250 10.03 2.83 10.64
N ALA A 251 9.86 3.84 9.78
CA ALA A 251 10.17 3.73 8.35
C ALA A 251 11.64 3.31 8.11
N CYS A 252 12.58 3.94 8.82
CA CYS A 252 14.00 3.59 8.72
C CYS A 252 14.28 2.16 9.23
N LYS A 253 13.66 1.75 10.34
CA LYS A 253 13.82 0.39 10.92
C LYS A 253 13.30 -0.71 9.99
N VAL A 254 12.18 -0.49 9.31
CA VAL A 254 11.59 -1.47 8.38
C VAL A 254 12.48 -1.69 7.15
N VAL A 255 13.16 -0.65 6.68
CA VAL A 255 13.97 -0.70 5.46
C VAL A 255 15.38 -1.25 5.71
N GLN A 256 15.95 -1.02 6.89
CA GLN A 256 17.31 -1.44 7.28
C GLN A 256 17.66 -2.90 6.88
N PRO A 257 16.87 -3.94 7.21
CA PRO A 257 17.22 -5.33 6.86
C PRO A 257 17.27 -5.56 5.35
N LYS A 258 16.46 -4.83 4.56
CA LYS A 258 16.48 -4.93 3.10
C LYS A 258 17.71 -4.25 2.49
N ILE A 259 18.14 -3.12 3.03
CA ILE A 259 19.40 -2.47 2.60
C ILE A 259 20.58 -3.39 2.85
N GLN A 260 20.64 -4.05 4.01
CA GLN A 260 21.68 -5.03 4.32
C GLN A 260 21.70 -6.18 3.30
N LYS A 261 20.53 -6.74 2.99
CA LYS A 261 20.40 -7.77 1.96
C LYS A 261 20.85 -7.28 0.58
N PHE A 262 20.52 -6.04 0.20
CA PHE A 262 20.98 -5.47 -1.07
C PHE A 262 22.50 -5.33 -1.12
N ILE A 263 23.14 -4.93 -0.01
CA ILE A 263 24.61 -4.87 0.06
C ILE A 263 25.24 -6.25 -0.17
N GLU A 264 24.60 -7.33 0.31
CA GLU A 264 25.09 -8.70 0.13
C GLU A 264 24.90 -9.24 -1.30
N GLU A 265 23.83 -8.81 -1.98
CA GLU A 265 23.45 -9.29 -3.33
C GLU A 265 23.99 -8.41 -4.46
N GLU A 266 24.37 -7.16 -4.19
CA GLU A 266 24.83 -6.20 -5.19
C GLU A 266 26.27 -6.51 -5.64
N VAL A 267 26.52 -6.34 -6.93
CA VAL A 267 27.84 -6.62 -7.55
C VAL A 267 28.56 -5.33 -7.95
N ASP A 268 27.81 -4.25 -8.14
CA ASP A 268 28.34 -2.96 -8.56
C ASP A 268 28.97 -2.20 -7.39
N SER A 269 30.27 -1.88 -7.49
CA SER A 269 31.03 -1.23 -6.42
C SER A 269 30.50 0.15 -6.05
N GLU A 270 30.06 0.95 -7.03
CA GLU A 270 29.52 2.28 -6.75
C GLU A 270 28.17 2.21 -6.03
N SER A 271 27.33 1.25 -6.40
CA SER A 271 26.05 1.00 -5.74
C SER A 271 26.25 0.48 -4.31
N ILE A 272 27.22 -0.41 -4.08
CA ILE A 272 27.60 -0.89 -2.74
C ILE A 272 28.02 0.29 -1.85
N ASP A 273 28.89 1.18 -2.32
CA ASP A 273 29.33 2.33 -1.55
C ASP A 273 28.16 3.25 -1.15
N ARG A 274 27.20 3.47 -2.06
CA ARG A 274 25.99 4.26 -1.76
C ARG A 274 25.11 3.58 -0.72
N LEU A 275 24.89 2.27 -0.84
CA LEU A 275 24.08 1.50 0.10
C LEU A 275 24.72 1.45 1.49
N LEU A 276 26.05 1.28 1.57
CA LEU A 276 26.81 1.32 2.83
C LEU A 276 26.68 2.69 3.52
N ASN A 277 26.90 3.78 2.79
CA ASN A 277 26.75 5.13 3.32
C ASN A 277 25.32 5.39 3.85
N LEU A 278 24.30 4.92 3.13
CA LEU A 278 22.91 5.03 3.56
C LEU A 278 22.63 4.18 4.82
N ASN A 279 23.14 2.95 4.87
CA ASN A 279 23.01 2.06 6.02
C ASN A 279 23.65 2.69 7.28
N ASP A 280 24.86 3.22 7.16
CA ASP A 280 25.57 3.89 8.26
C ASP A 280 24.83 5.13 8.74
N LEU A 281 24.27 5.92 7.81
CA LEU A 281 23.44 7.07 8.15
C LEU A 281 22.18 6.64 8.92
N ILE A 282 21.47 5.62 8.43
CA ILE A 282 20.28 5.07 9.11
C ILE A 282 20.63 4.59 10.52
N ASN A 283 21.71 3.81 10.67
CA ASN A 283 22.16 3.29 11.96
C ASN A 283 22.50 4.43 12.94
N THR A 284 23.22 5.45 12.46
CA THR A 284 23.61 6.60 13.28
C THR A 284 22.39 7.38 13.76
N VAL A 285 21.45 7.66 12.86
CA VAL A 285 20.24 8.44 13.18
C VAL A 285 19.29 7.66 14.08
N LEU A 286 19.11 6.35 13.85
CA LEU A 286 18.30 5.48 14.71
C LEU A 286 18.87 5.38 16.12
N LYS A 287 20.19 5.20 16.25
CA LYS A 287 20.85 5.20 17.56
C LYS A 287 20.66 6.53 18.28
N ARG A 288 20.87 7.65 17.57
CA ARG A 288 20.66 8.98 18.13
C ARG A 288 19.22 9.24 18.55
N PHE A 289 18.25 8.75 17.78
CA PHE A 289 16.84 8.79 18.15
C PHE A 289 16.58 8.02 19.46
N GLU A 290 17.14 6.81 19.60
CA GLU A 290 17.01 6.00 20.82
C GLU A 290 17.68 6.68 22.03
N ASP A 291 18.89 7.21 21.87
CA ASP A 291 19.62 7.94 22.92
C ASP A 291 18.83 9.17 23.39
N THR A 292 18.25 9.92 22.44
CA THR A 292 17.43 11.11 22.75
C THR A 292 16.12 10.72 23.42
N LYS A 293 15.48 9.61 23.01
CA LYS A 293 14.28 9.04 23.65
C LYS A 293 14.56 8.57 25.08
N ASN A 294 15.75 8.02 25.33
CA ASN A 294 16.19 7.54 26.65
C ASN A 294 16.73 8.67 27.57
N GLY A 295 16.80 9.91 27.08
CA GLY A 295 17.27 11.06 27.85
C GLY A 295 18.79 11.11 28.06
N ILE A 296 19.55 10.35 27.28
CA ILE A 296 21.02 10.31 27.30
C ILE A 296 21.51 11.20 26.16
N PHE A 297 21.48 12.53 26.34
CA PHE A 297 22.03 13.45 25.35
C PHE A 297 23.30 14.12 25.91
N GLU A 298 24.47 13.66 25.46
CA GLU A 298 25.72 14.42 25.60
C GLU A 298 25.88 15.36 24.39
N PRO A 299 26.19 16.66 24.60
CA PRO A 299 26.40 17.59 23.50
C PRO A 299 27.65 17.20 22.68
N PRO A 300 27.68 17.49 21.37
CA PRO A 300 28.91 17.33 20.59
C PRO A 300 29.98 18.26 21.16
N GLU A 301 31.14 17.69 21.53
CA GLU A 301 32.29 18.43 22.06
C GLU A 301 32.61 19.64 21.16
N GLU A 302 32.52 20.84 21.72
CA GLU A 302 33.08 22.05 21.13
C GLU A 302 34.59 21.84 20.94
N LYS A 303 35.02 21.75 19.68
CA LYS A 303 36.46 21.71 19.36
C LYS A 303 37.14 22.91 20.01
N PRO A 304 38.21 22.73 20.79
CA PRO A 304 38.87 23.83 21.48
C PRO A 304 39.41 24.86 20.48
N GLN A 305 38.98 26.12 20.63
CA GLN A 305 39.52 27.24 19.86
C GLN A 305 41.03 27.36 20.11
N PRO A 306 41.85 27.52 19.06
CA PRO A 306 43.28 27.75 19.25
C PRO A 306 43.52 29.09 19.96
N PRO A 307 44.54 29.18 20.84
CA PRO A 307 44.74 30.35 21.69
C PRO A 307 45.05 31.62 20.87
N PRO A 308 44.58 32.79 21.33
CA PRO A 308 44.79 34.06 20.62
C PRO A 308 46.27 34.41 20.57
N GLN A 309 46.77 34.68 19.37
CA GLN A 309 48.11 35.22 19.16
C GLN A 309 48.20 36.60 19.81
N SER A 310 49.07 36.72 20.80
CA SER A 310 49.43 37.99 21.43
C SER A 310 50.14 38.88 20.42
N SER A 311 49.45 39.88 19.88
CA SER A 311 50.09 41.02 19.22
C SER A 311 50.76 41.89 20.28
N SER A 312 52.05 41.67 20.49
CA SER A 312 52.90 42.58 21.26
C SER A 312 53.16 43.85 20.45
N THR A 313 52.51 44.92 20.88
CA THR A 313 52.84 46.31 20.57
C THR A 313 54.20 46.64 21.19
N THR A 314 55.19 47.07 20.39
CA THR A 314 55.99 48.31 20.50
C THR A 314 57.03 48.31 19.38
#